data_AF-A0A9C8GIR6-F1
#
_entry.id   AF-A0A9C8GIR6-F1
#
_cell.length_a   1.000
_cell.length_b   1.000
_cell.length_c   1.000
_cell.angle_alpha   90.00
_cell.angle_beta   90.00
_cell.angle_gamma   90.00
#
_symmetry.space_group_name_H-M   'P 1'
#
loop_
_entity.id
_entity.type
_entity.pdbx_description
1 polymer ?
#
loop_
_entity_poly.entity_id
_entity_poly.type
_entity_poly.pdbx_seq_one_letter_code
_entity_poly.pdbx_strand_id
1 'polypeptide(L)' 'MITNEELSFEQAFAQLEKTVQQLEQGGLPLEESLALFERGQALVAHCHTQLDEAELKIKQLTPEGDAPLDAPHLENA' A
#
# COMPACT_ATOMS: atom_id res chain seq x y z
N MET A 1 -15.21 -8.62 12.35
CA MET A 1 -14.31 -8.93 11.22
C MET A 1 -13.73 -7.59 10.82
N ILE A 2 -12.41 -7.42 10.91
CA ILE A 2 -11.72 -6.20 10.46
C ILE A 2 -11.55 -6.34 8.95
N THR A 3 -12.13 -5.41 8.17
CA THR A 3 -11.95 -5.32 6.71
C THR A 3 -10.66 -4.55 6.40
N ASN A 4 -10.07 -4.71 5.21
CA ASN A 4 -8.81 -4.03 4.85
C ASN A 4 -8.88 -2.51 5.03
N GLU A 5 -10.06 -1.92 4.89
CA GLU A 5 -10.33 -0.48 5.03
C GLU A 5 -10.14 0.05 6.47
N GLU A 6 -10.05 -0.83 7.48
CA GLU A 6 -9.84 -0.46 8.89
C GLU A 6 -8.39 -0.65 9.36
N LEU A 7 -7.47 -1.09 8.48
CA LEU A 7 -6.07 -1.32 8.84
C LEU A 7 -5.30 0.01 8.86
N SER A 8 -4.46 0.20 9.88
CA SER A 8 -3.40 1.22 9.82
C SER A 8 -2.40 0.92 8.70
N PHE A 9 -1.65 1.94 8.27
CA PHE A 9 -0.62 1.81 7.24
C PHE A 9 0.37 0.69 7.58
N GLU A 10 0.90 0.66 8.79
CA GLU A 10 1.88 -0.35 9.23
C GLU A 10 1.28 -1.76 9.21
N GLN A 11 0.01 -1.91 9.59
CA GLN A 11 -0.67 -3.20 9.56
C GLN A 11 -0.95 -3.68 8.13
N ALA A 12 -1.39 -2.78 7.24
CA ALA A 12 -1.63 -3.09 5.84
C ALA A 12 -0.32 -3.45 5.13
N PHE A 13 0.75 -2.70 5.39
CA PHE A 13 2.07 -2.96 4.84
C PHE A 13 2.63 -4.31 5.32
N ALA A 14 2.56 -4.62 6.62
CA ALA A 14 3.00 -5.91 7.14
C ALA A 14 2.21 -7.10 6.55
N GLN A 15 0.91 -6.92 6.28
CA GLN A 15 0.13 -7.93 5.58
C GLN A 15 0.53 -8.07 4.12
N LEU A 16 0.86 -6.96 3.44
CA LEU A 16 1.33 -6.96 2.06
C LEU A 16 2.66 -7.72 1.95
N GLU A 17 3.63 -7.42 2.82
CA GLU A 17 4.92 -8.14 2.89
C GLU A 17 4.70 -9.64 3.07
N LYS A 18 3.79 -10.04 3.97
CA LYS A 18 3.45 -11.45 4.15
C LYS A 18 2.84 -12.07 2.90
N THR A 19 1.93 -11.37 2.23
CA THR A 19 1.30 -11.85 1.00
C THR A 19 2.34 -12.01 -0.13
N VAL A 20 3.25 -11.05 -0.30
CA VAL A 20 4.35 -11.14 -1.27
C VAL A 20 5.25 -12.32 -0.93
N GLN A 21 5.63 -12.48 0.33
CA GLN A 21 6.48 -13.60 0.77
C GLN A 21 5.83 -14.97 0.47
N GLN A 22 4.51 -15.09 0.62
CA GLN A 22 3.79 -16.32 0.28
C GLN A 22 3.75 -16.58 -1.24
N LEU A 23 3.61 -15.53 -2.05
CA LEU A 23 3.66 -15.63 -3.52
C LEU A 23 5.07 -16.04 -3.99
N GLU A 24 6.12 -15.46 -3.40
CA GLU A 24 7.52 -15.75 -3.74
C GLU A 24 7.97 -17.15 -3.35
N GLN A 25 7.44 -17.70 -2.25
CA GLN A 25 7.69 -19.09 -1.85
C GLN A 25 7.22 -20.09 -2.91
N GLY A 26 6.20 -19.73 -3.69
CA GLY A 26 5.61 -20.59 -4.70
C GLY A 26 5.00 -21.86 -4.10
N GLY A 27 4.74 -22.86 -4.95
CA GLY A 27 4.17 -24.14 -4.51
C GLY A 27 2.69 -24.08 -4.13
N LEU A 28 2.03 -22.94 -4.37
CA LEU A 28 0.59 -22.76 -4.16
C LEU A 28 -0.22 -23.20 -5.38
N PRO A 29 -1.43 -23.73 -5.20
CA PRO A 29 -2.39 -23.89 -6.28
C PRO A 29 -2.66 -22.56 -6.99
N LEU A 30 -3.05 -22.63 -8.26
CA LEU A 30 -3.35 -21.45 -9.07
C LEU A 30 -4.42 -20.56 -8.43
N GLU A 31 -5.48 -21.16 -7.89
CA GLU A 31 -6.58 -20.45 -7.25
C GLU A 31 -6.13 -19.69 -5.99
N GLU A 32 -5.27 -20.31 -5.17
CA GLU A 32 -4.69 -19.65 -4.00
C GLU A 32 -3.73 -18.52 -4.39
N SER A 33 -2.97 -18.72 -5.46
CA SER A 33 -2.05 -17.71 -6.00
C SER A 33 -2.82 -16.48 -6.50
N LEU A 34 -3.96 -16.69 -7.17
CA LEU A 34 -4.85 -15.62 -7.62
C LEU A 34 -5.47 -14.88 -6.43
N ALA A 35 -5.96 -15.60 -5.40
CA ALA A 35 -6.53 -14.97 -4.22
C ALA A 35 -5.51 -14.12 -3.44
N LEU A 36 -4.26 -14.59 -3.33
CA LEU A 36 -3.18 -13.80 -2.73
C LEU A 36 -2.82 -12.58 -3.57
N PHE A 37 -2.81 -12.70 -4.90
CA PHE A 37 -2.56 -11.57 -5.78
C PHE A 37 -3.64 -10.48 -5.64
N GLU A 38 -4.92 -10.86 -5.66
CA GLU A 38 -6.05 -9.93 -5.43
C GLU A 38 -5.95 -9.24 -4.06
N ARG A 39 -5.64 -10.01 -3.01
CA ARG A 39 -5.40 -9.45 -1.68
C ARG A 39 -4.23 -8.46 -1.68
N GLY A 40 -3.13 -8.80 -2.34
CA GLY A 40 -1.96 -7.93 -2.47
C GLY A 40 -2.31 -6.61 -3.14
N GLN A 41 -3.05 -6.64 -4.24
CA GLN A 41 -3.50 -5.43 -4.93
C GLN A 41 -4.40 -4.56 -4.04
N ALA A 42 -5.32 -5.16 -3.28
CA ALA A 42 -6.17 -4.43 -2.35
C ALA A 42 -5.36 -3.76 -1.23
N LEU A 43 -4.32 -4.43 -0.72
CA LEU A 43 -3.43 -3.86 0.31
C LEU A 43 -2.58 -2.72 -0.24
N VAL A 44 -2.06 -2.84 -1.47
CA VAL A 44 -1.32 -1.76 -2.15
C VAL A 44 -2.20 -0.52 -2.31
N ALA A 45 -3.43 -0.71 -2.81
CA ALA A 45 -4.38 0.40 -2.98
C ALA A 45 -4.66 1.10 -1.65
N HIS A 46 -4.88 0.34 -0.57
CA HIS A 46 -5.11 0.89 0.77
C HIS A 46 -3.91 1.66 1.32
N CYS A 47 -2.69 1.15 1.12
CA CYS A 47 -1.47 1.85 1.51
C CYS A 47 -1.31 3.17 0.74
N HIS A 48 -1.56 3.18 -0.56
CA HIS A 48 -1.50 4.40 -1.36
C HIS A 48 -2.51 5.44 -0.90
N THR A 49 -3.77 5.05 -0.65
CA THR A 49 -4.80 5.98 -0.14
C THR A 49 -4.36 6.64 1.17
N GLN A 50 -3.78 5.90 2.11
CA GLN A 50 -3.30 6.47 3.37
C GLN A 50 -2.12 7.43 3.17
N LEU A 51 -1.20 7.14 2.23
CA LEU A 51 -0.10 8.03 1.90
C LEU A 51 -0.61 9.33 1.24
N ASP A 52 -1.55 9.22 0.31
CA ASP A 52 -2.18 10.37 -0.35
C ASP A 52 -2.88 11.29 0.66
N GLU A 53 -3.60 10.70 1.62
CA GLU A 53 -4.25 11.45 2.71
C GLU A 53 -3.24 12.15 3.62
N ALA A 54 -2.13 11.46 3.96
CA ALA A 54 -1.06 12.03 4.76
C ALA A 54 -0.38 13.20 4.03
N GLU A 55 -0.09 13.04 2.73
CA GLU A 55 0.49 14.08 1.89
C GLU A 55 -0.43 15.29 1.78
N LEU A 56 -1.73 15.07 1.53
CA LEU A 56 -2.72 16.15 1.48
C LEU A 56 -2.78 16.92 2.79
N LYS A 57 -2.74 16.23 3.93
CA LYS A 57 -2.72 16.85 5.25
C LYS A 57 -1.46 17.69 5.47
N ILE A 58 -0.29 17.22 5.03
CA ILE A 58 0.95 17.98 5.09
C ILE A 58 0.84 19.24 4.22
N LYS A 59 0.33 19.12 2.99
CA LYS A 59 0.13 20.25 2.08
C LYS A 59 -0.80 21.31 2.66
N GLN A 60 -1.87 20.91 3.35
CA GLN A 60 -2.80 21.84 4.01
C GLN A 60 -2.18 22.58 5.20
N LEU A 61 -1.22 21.95 5.89
CA LEU A 61 -0.57 22.51 7.07
C LEU A 61 0.68 23.35 6.73
N THR A 62 1.23 23.20 5.52
CA THR A 62 2.45 23.88 5.08
C THR A 62 2.08 25.14 4.28
N PRO A 63 2.46 26.35 4.72
CA PRO A 63 2.24 27.57 3.94
C PRO A 63 3.02 27.51 2.62
N GLU A 64 2.42 28.06 1.56
CA GLU A 64 2.96 28.08 0.20
C GLU A 64 4.37 28.72 0.20
N GLY A 65 5.41 27.88 0.08
CA GLY A 65 6.81 28.33 0.06
C GLY A 65 7.83 27.36 0.67
N ASP A 66 7.41 26.34 1.43
CA ASP A 66 8.33 25.45 2.16
C ASP A 66 8.01 23.95 2.01
N ALA A 67 7.20 23.55 1.02
CA ALA A 67 6.80 22.15 0.82
C ALA A 67 7.90 21.34 0.11
N PRO A 68 8.53 20.32 0.74
CA PRO A 68 9.60 19.53 0.11
C PRO A 68 9.09 18.36 -0.73
N LEU A 69 7.78 18.20 -0.92
CA LEU A 69 7.19 16.96 -1.44
C LEU A 69 6.68 17.13 -2.87
N ASP A 70 7.60 17.51 -3.77
CA ASP A 70 7.51 17.11 -5.16
C ASP A 70 8.36 15.84 -5.31
N ALA A 71 7.78 14.68 -5.05
CA ALA A 71 8.39 13.40 -5.43
C ALA A 71 7.68 12.86 -6.68
N PRO A 72 8.09 13.25 -7.90
CA PRO A 72 7.62 12.58 -9.10
C PRO A 72 8.39 11.26 -9.32
N HIS A 73 7.60 10.25 -9.70
CA HIS A 73 7.97 9.03 -10.43
C HIS A 73 8.75 7.94 -9.68
N LEU A 74 8.00 7.01 -9.09
CA LEU A 74 8.32 5.59 -9.25
C LEU A 74 8.13 5.23 -10.74
N GLU A 75 9.13 5.54 -11.55
CA GLU A 75 9.28 4.97 -12.89
C GLU A 75 9.71 3.51 -12.70
N ASN A 76 8.84 2.58 -13.08
CA ASN A 76 9.08 1.15 -13.00
C ASN A 76 10.35 0.75 -13.76
N ALA A 77 11.18 -0.08 -13.12
CA ALA A 77 12.27 -0.83 -13.75
C ALA A 77 11.75 -1.91 -14.71
#